data_AF-A0A2D6VKF5-F1
#
_entry.id   AF-A0A2D6VKF5-F1
#
_cell.length_a   1.000
_cell.length_b   1.000
_cell.length_c   1.000
_cell.angle_alpha   90.00
_cell.angle_beta   90.00
_cell.angle_gamma   90.00
#
_symmetry.space_group_name_H-M   'P 1'
#
loop_
_entity.id
_entity.type
_entity.pdbx_description
1 polymer ?
#
loop_
_entity_poly.entity_id
_entity_poly.type
_entity_poly.pdbx_seq_one_letter_code
_entity_poly.pdbx_strand_id
1 'polypeptide(L)' 'MVRKINDEYFLNRTEAIDYLTHAYHLKWCMTRWENRIIRITFAKSDNSRGNAKFEAYKCSKSKIVRLRKLDLDNYFTSN' A
#
# COMPACT_ATOMS: atom_id res chain seq x y z
N MET A 1 -9.24 -4.68 -10.21
CA MET A 1 -10.04 -5.77 -9.64
C MET A 1 -9.32 -6.25 -8.40
N VAL A 2 -9.79 -5.79 -7.24
CA VAL A 2 -9.25 -6.14 -5.93
C VAL A 2 -9.47 -7.63 -5.69
N ARG A 3 -8.42 -8.36 -5.31
CA ARG A 3 -8.55 -9.77 -4.96
C ARG A 3 -8.82 -9.88 -3.46
N LYS A 4 -9.99 -10.38 -3.10
CA LYS A 4 -10.31 -10.82 -1.75
C LYS A 4 -9.85 -12.27 -1.62
N ILE A 5 -8.88 -12.54 -0.75
CA ILE A 5 -8.39 -13.90 -0.46
C ILE A 5 -8.49 -14.06 1.05
N ASN A 6 -9.24 -15.08 1.52
CA ASN A 6 -9.44 -15.34 2.95
C ASN A 6 -9.90 -14.11 3.76
N ASP A 7 -10.90 -13.42 3.25
CA ASP A 7 -11.45 -12.16 3.80
C ASP A 7 -10.51 -10.93 3.78
N GLU A 8 -9.24 -11.11 3.43
CA GLU A 8 -8.28 -10.01 3.30
C GLU A 8 -8.30 -9.40 1.90
N TYR A 9 -8.20 -8.07 1.87
CA TYR A 9 -8.10 -7.31 0.63
C TYR A 9 -6.64 -7.15 0.21
N PHE A 10 -6.33 -7.61 -1.01
CA PHE A 10 -5.03 -7.42 -1.63
C PHE A 10 -5.12 -6.38 -2.73
N LEU A 11 -4.48 -5.24 -2.50
CA LEU A 11 -4.49 -4.08 -3.39
C LEU A 11 -3.32 -4.14 -4.36
N ASN A 12 -3.60 -3.83 -5.63
CA ASN A 12 -2.56 -3.62 -6.63
C ASN A 12 -1.84 -2.28 -6.35
N ARG A 13 -0.74 -1.99 -7.05
CA ARG A 13 -0.06 -0.68 -6.91
C ARG A 13 -0.99 0.52 -7.08
N THR A 14 -1.77 0.54 -8.16
CA THR A 14 -2.69 1.66 -8.44
C THR A 14 -3.81 1.74 -7.41
N GLU A 15 -4.41 0.60 -7.05
CA GLU A 15 -5.48 0.53 -6.04
C GLU A 15 -4.98 0.92 -4.66
N ALA A 16 -3.73 0.58 -4.30
CA ALA A 16 -3.12 0.97 -3.04
C ALA A 16 -2.85 2.49 -3.00
N ILE A 17 -2.34 3.07 -4.08
CA ILE A 17 -2.13 4.52 -4.17
C ILE A 17 -3.46 5.26 -4.04
N ASP A 18 -4.47 4.82 -4.78
CA ASP A 18 -5.80 5.44 -4.78
C ASP A 18 -6.47 5.32 -3.40
N TYR A 19 -6.43 4.13 -2.80
CA TYR A 19 -6.93 3.87 -1.46
C TYR A 19 -6.23 4.74 -0.42
N LEU A 20 -4.90 4.79 -0.42
CA LEU A 20 -4.14 5.57 0.56
C LEU A 20 -4.39 7.07 0.42
N THR A 21 -4.52 7.57 -0.81
CA THR A 21 -4.80 8.99 -1.08
C THR A 21 -6.19 9.38 -0.58
N HIS A 22 -7.21 8.55 -0.82
CA HIS A 22 -8.59 8.82 -0.41
C HIS A 22 -8.85 8.56 1.07
N ALA A 23 -8.39 7.44 1.62
CA ALA A 23 -8.70 7.02 2.98
C ALA A 23 -7.90 7.79 4.05
N TYR A 24 -6.66 8.18 3.75
CA TYR A 24 -5.75 8.80 4.73
C TYR A 24 -5.37 10.25 4.37
N HIS A 25 -6.13 10.87 3.45
CA HIS A 25 -5.91 12.26 3.01
C HIS A 25 -4.45 12.58 2.67
N LEU A 26 -3.78 11.65 2.00
CA LEU A 26 -2.40 11.85 1.55
C LEU A 26 -2.41 12.83 0.37
N LYS A 27 -1.49 13.80 0.38
CA LYS A 27 -1.31 14.75 -0.73
C LYS A 27 -0.73 14.04 -1.95
N TRP A 28 0.21 13.13 -1.71
CA TRP A 28 0.74 12.21 -2.71
C TRP A 28 1.34 11.00 -2.02
N CYS A 29 1.35 9.86 -2.73
CA CYS A 29 2.13 8.70 -2.33
C CYS A 29 2.79 8.05 -3.54
N MET A 30 3.96 7.45 -3.30
CA MET A 30 4.77 6.80 -4.32
C MET A 30 5.27 5.46 -3.79
N THR A 31 4.98 4.41 -4.54
CA THR A 31 5.43 3.05 -4.20
C THR A 31 6.65 2.67 -5.03
N ARG A 32 7.70 2.13 -4.41
CA ARG A 32 8.91 1.62 -5.06
C ARG A 32 9.11 0.15 -4.69
N TRP A 33 9.45 -0.66 -5.68
CA TRP A 33 9.83 -2.06 -5.46
C TRP A 33 11.30 -2.15 -5.06
N GLU A 34 11.59 -2.80 -3.94
CA GLU A 34 12.96 -3.08 -3.47
C GLU A 34 13.01 -4.52 -2.94
N ASN A 35 13.74 -5.42 -3.60
CA ASN A 35 14.09 -6.77 -3.10
C ASN A 35 13.00 -7.49 -2.28
N ARG A 36 11.80 -7.69 -2.88
CA ARG A 36 10.62 -8.35 -2.26
C ARG A 36 9.80 -7.51 -1.28
N ILE A 37 10.14 -6.24 -1.12
CA ILE A 37 9.42 -5.28 -0.27
C ILE A 37 8.94 -4.14 -1.16
N ILE A 38 7.77 -3.58 -0.81
CA ILE A 38 7.32 -2.31 -1.39
C ILE A 38 7.58 -1.21 -0.37
N ARG A 39 8.38 -0.24 -0.79
CA ARG A 39 8.57 1.00 -0.05
C ARG A 39 7.51 2.01 -0.49
N ILE A 40 6.73 2.55 0.44
CA ILE A 40 5.77 3.61 0.21
C ILE A 40 6.33 4.89 0.83
N THR A 41 6.63 5.87 -0.01
CA THR A 41 6.95 7.23 0.41
C THR A 41 5.71 8.08 0.21
N PHE A 42 5.30 8.82 1.22
CA PHE A 42 4.08 9.63 1.14
C PHE A 42 4.27 10.99 1.81
N ALA A 43 3.41 11.93 1.42
CA ALA A 43 3.21 13.17 2.15
C ALA A 43 1.75 13.27 2.58
N LYS A 44 1.51 13.51 3.86
CA LYS A 44 0.19 13.83 4.41
C LYS A 44 -0.16 15.29 4.09
N SER A 45 -1.43 15.64 4.22
CA SER A 45 -1.93 17.00 4.00
C SER A 45 -1.40 18.02 5.03
N ASP A 46 -0.95 17.55 6.18
CA ASP A 46 -0.28 18.33 7.24
C ASP A 46 1.20 18.67 6.92
N ASN A 47 1.65 18.40 5.68
CA ASN A 47 3.02 18.61 5.21
C ASN A 47 4.07 17.67 5.84
N SER A 48 3.65 16.70 6.65
CA SER A 48 4.52 15.62 7.13
C SER A 48 4.83 14.63 6.01
N ARG A 49 6.06 14.12 6.00
CA ARG A 49 6.54 13.15 5.02
C ARG A 49 6.96 11.89 5.73
N GLY A 50 6.56 10.75 5.18
CA GLY A 50 6.83 9.44 5.76
C GLY A 50 7.41 8.49 4.73
N ASN A 51 8.15 7.50 5.24
CA ASN A 51 8.59 6.36 4.47
C ASN A 51 8.25 5.09 5.24
N ALA A 52 7.51 4.19 4.61
CA ALA A 52 7.13 2.91 5.18
C ALA A 52 7.51 1.78 4.22
N LYS A 53 7.82 0.61 4.78
CA LYS A 53 8.15 -0.60 4.04
C LYS A 53 7.09 -1.65 4.35
N PHE A 54 6.54 -2.26 3.30
CA PHE A 54 5.51 -3.27 3.41
C PHE A 54 5.92 -4.53 2.66
N GLU A 55 5.57 -5.68 3.21
CA GLU A 55 5.80 -6.95 2.53
C GLU A 55 4.95 -7.04 1.27
N ALA A 56 5.58 -7.55 0.22
CA ALA A 56 4.94 -7.71 -1.05
C ALA A 56 4.32 -9.09 -1.19
N TYR A 57 3.03 -9.13 -1.51
CA TYR A 57 2.37 -10.38 -1.82
C TYR A 57 2.36 -10.62 -3.33
N LYS A 58 2.98 -11.72 -3.77
CA LYS A 58 2.98 -12.15 -5.17
C LYS A 58 2.34 -13.53 -5.28
N CYS A 59 1.24 -13.63 -6.03
CA CYS A 59 0.68 -14.93 -6.37
C CYS A 59 1.61 -15.67 -7.33
N SER A 60 1.80 -16.98 -7.12
CA SER A 60 2.72 -17.85 -7.88
C SER A 60 2.53 -17.83 -9.42
N LYS A 61 1.36 -17.39 -9.91
CA LYS A 61 1.03 -17.28 -11.35
C LYS A 61 0.81 -15.84 -11.84
N SER A 62 1.06 -14.82 -11.00
CA SER A 62 0.80 -13.42 -11.37
C SER A 62 2.10 -12.61 -11.40
N LYS A 63 2.30 -11.83 -12.47
CA LYS A 63 3.35 -10.80 -12.53
C LYS A 63 3.01 -9.57 -11.68
N ILE A 64 1.76 -9.47 -11.20
CA ILE A 64 1.27 -8.34 -10.43
C ILE A 64 1.60 -8.56 -8.95
N VAL A 65 2.35 -7.61 -8.41
CA VAL A 65 2.62 -7.47 -7.00
C VAL A 65 1.43 -6.79 -6.31
N ARG A 66 1.06 -7.30 -5.13
CA ARG A 66 -0.03 -6.78 -4.31
C ARG A 66 0.45 -6.44 -2.90
N LEU A 67 -0.29 -5.55 -2.26
CA LEU A 67 -0.14 -5.14 -0.87
C LEU A 67 -1.35 -5.63 -0.08
N ARG A 68 -1.12 -6.10 1.14
CA ARG A 68 -2.21 -6.43 2.05
C ARG A 68 -2.78 -5.13 2.64
N LYS A 69 -4.08 -4.91 2.47
CA LYS A 69 -4.78 -3.72 2.99
C LYS A 69 -4.65 -3.59 4.51
N LEU A 70 -4.73 -4.72 5.22
CA LEU A 70 -4.67 -4.76 6.68
C LEU A 70 -3.33 -4.22 7.22
N ASP A 71 -2.21 -4.52 6.57
CA ASP A 71 -0.89 -3.99 6.97
C ASP A 71 -0.80 -2.48 6.74
N LEU A 72 -1.39 -1.99 5.64
CA LEU A 72 -1.49 -0.56 5.39
C LEU A 72 -2.36 0.11 6.47
N ASP A 73 -3.52 -0.47 6.76
CA ASP A 73 -4.46 0.10 7.73
C ASP A 73 -3.86 0.15 9.13
N ASN A 74 -3.18 -0.91 9.55
CA ASN A 74 -2.48 -0.94 10.83
C ASN A 74 -1.42 0.17 10.91
N TYR A 75 -0.67 0.41 9.83
CA TYR A 75 0.37 1.44 9.81
C TYR A 75 -0.20 2.86 9.83
N PHE A 76 -1.18 3.16 8.96
CA PHE A 76 -1.71 4.52 8.81
C PHE A 76 -2.77 4.89 9.85
N THR A 77 -3.38 3.92 10.54
CA THR A 77 -4.29 4.18 11.66
C THR A 77 -3.54 4.36 12.98
N SER A 78 -2.37 3.72 13.13
CA SER A 78 -1.55 3.82 14.35
C SER A 78 -0.60 5.04 14.39
N ASN A 79 -0.52 5.83 13.31
CA ASN A 79 0.42 6.97 13.12
C ASN A 79 -0.28 8.22 12.56
#